data_AF-A0A952NN22-F1
#
_entry.id   AF-A0A952NN22-F1
#
_cell.length_a   1.000
_cell.length_b   1.000
_cell.length_c   1.000
_cell.angle_alpha   90.00
_cell.angle_beta   90.00
_cell.angle_gamma   90.00
#
_symmetry.space_group_name_H-M   'P 1'
#
loop_
_entity.id
_entity.type
_entity.pdbx_description
1 polymer ?
#
loop_
_entity_poly.entity_id
_entity_poly.type
_entity_poly.pdbx_seq_one_letter_code
_entity_poly.pdbx_strand_id
1 'polypeptide(L)'
;MSTEVSCPRCGNATSALQTIDPALQAKLSENGQEGVPPQVCANCFAQLAGSVARGSVLLAREKAREQRKLMLWKSRVGLIKKARSLMGEKAFSEAAVAYEKYLRVLEVVFDAKPGELSPEQFKESARTQELTVVASVYWDLLRIYDTSEKYGDRMQAASSKLAQFLRFTPIYPDIMRKAEAFSKTCKNKPVMKSFMKAASEKKGGCFIATSAFNSPRAPEVATLQQWRDERLSLSLPGQAFIWTYYRVSPPIARFLDKNPALKPLVRKSLRLFIDRALRH
;
A
#
# COMPACT_ATOMS: atom_id res chain seq x y z
N MET A 1 51.16 43.54 -21.42
CA MET A 1 50.33 43.69 -20.21
C MET A 1 49.10 42.84 -20.40
N SER A 2 48.97 41.75 -19.67
CA SER A 2 47.75 40.92 -19.71
C SER A 2 46.64 41.69 -18.99
N THR A 3 45.62 42.12 -19.71
CA THR A 3 44.46 42.80 -19.12
C THR A 3 43.63 41.79 -18.35
N GLU A 4 43.73 41.79 -17.03
CA GLU A 4 42.90 40.97 -16.16
C GLU A 4 41.46 41.49 -16.14
N VAL A 5 40.49 40.59 -16.28
CA VAL A 5 39.05 40.89 -16.28
C VAL A 5 38.41 40.25 -15.05
N SER A 6 37.44 40.92 -14.42
CA SER A 6 36.70 40.35 -13.29
C SER A 6 35.59 39.42 -13.76
N CYS A 7 35.45 38.25 -13.11
CA CYS A 7 34.38 37.30 -13.38
C CYS A 7 33.03 37.85 -12.90
N PRO A 8 32.01 37.96 -13.77
CA PRO A 8 30.71 38.53 -13.39
C PRO A 8 29.90 37.65 -12.41
N ARG A 9 30.32 36.40 -12.18
CA ARG A 9 29.67 35.48 -11.23
C ARG A 9 30.33 35.48 -9.85
N CYS A 10 31.67 35.49 -9.77
CA CYS A 10 32.39 35.34 -8.50
C CYS A 10 33.28 36.54 -8.14
N GLY A 11 33.39 37.56 -9.00
CA GLY A 11 34.17 38.77 -8.77
C GLY A 11 35.70 38.61 -8.92
N ASN A 12 36.22 37.39 -8.98
CA ASN A 12 37.68 37.15 -9.07
C ASN A 12 38.28 37.62 -10.40
N ALA A 13 39.50 38.16 -10.35
CA ALA A 13 40.29 38.48 -11.53
C ALA A 13 40.70 37.20 -12.28
N THR A 14 40.61 37.23 -13.61
CA THR A 14 40.97 36.13 -14.51
C THR A 14 41.56 36.66 -15.80
N SER A 15 42.44 35.87 -16.43
CA SER A 15 43.03 36.20 -17.73
C SER A 15 42.06 36.01 -18.89
N ALA A 16 41.03 35.20 -18.72
CA ALA A 16 40.01 34.92 -19.74
C ALA A 16 38.66 34.52 -19.11
N LEU A 17 37.58 34.81 -19.84
CA LEU A 17 36.22 34.32 -19.55
C LEU A 17 35.83 33.23 -20.56
N GLN A 18 35.04 32.27 -20.09
CA GLN A 18 34.44 31.21 -20.89
C GLN A 18 32.96 31.54 -21.13
N THR A 19 32.55 31.41 -22.39
CA THR A 19 31.16 31.57 -22.80
C THR A 19 30.34 30.35 -22.39
N ILE A 20 29.20 30.60 -21.76
CA ILE A 20 28.19 29.58 -21.48
C ILE A 20 27.24 29.56 -22.67
N ASP A 21 27.16 28.43 -23.36
CA ASP A 21 26.26 28.30 -24.50
C ASP A 21 24.77 28.36 -24.05
N PRO A 22 23.85 28.77 -24.93
CA PRO A 22 22.42 28.88 -24.59
C PRO A 22 21.78 27.58 -24.09
N ALA A 23 22.29 26.41 -24.51
CA ALA A 23 21.74 25.12 -24.08
C ALA A 23 22.17 24.77 -22.65
N LEU A 24 23.40 25.10 -22.26
CA LEU A 24 23.87 24.99 -20.89
C LEU A 24 23.18 26.00 -19.97
N GLN A 25 22.94 27.23 -20.44
CA GLN A 25 22.14 28.23 -19.71
C GLN A 25 20.72 27.74 -19.46
N ALA A 26 20.04 27.17 -20.47
CA ALA A 26 18.72 26.59 -20.30
C ALA A 26 18.70 25.47 -19.23
N LYS A 27 19.69 24.55 -19.28
CA LYS A 27 19.83 23.47 -18.29
C LYS A 27 20.15 23.97 -16.88
N LEU A 28 20.85 25.09 -16.75
CA LEU A 28 21.13 25.73 -15.46
C LEU A 28 19.84 26.32 -14.88
N SER A 29 19.05 27.02 -15.70
CA SER A 29 17.73 27.53 -15.32
C SER A 29 16.76 26.40 -14.92
N GLU A 30 16.70 25.30 -15.67
CA GLU A 30 15.90 24.11 -15.31
C GLU A 30 16.31 23.50 -13.95
N ASN A 31 17.59 23.61 -13.59
CA ASN A 31 18.11 23.17 -12.30
C ASN A 31 18.02 24.25 -11.19
N GLY A 32 17.27 25.33 -11.41
CA GLY A 32 17.03 26.40 -10.42
C GLY A 32 18.20 27.38 -10.25
N GLN A 33 19.17 27.40 -11.17
CA GLN A 33 20.22 28.41 -11.23
C GLN A 33 19.80 29.50 -12.23
N GLU A 34 18.99 30.46 -11.76
CA GLU A 34 18.55 31.60 -12.57
C GLU A 34 19.61 32.72 -12.63
N GLY A 35 19.58 33.52 -13.70
CA GLY A 35 20.42 34.71 -13.82
C GLY A 35 21.92 34.45 -14.02
N VAL A 36 22.31 33.27 -14.50
CA VAL A 36 23.73 32.95 -14.75
C VAL A 36 24.28 33.82 -15.90
N PRO A 37 25.35 34.61 -15.68
CA PRO A 37 25.94 35.46 -16.73
C PRO A 37 26.39 34.64 -17.95
N PRO A 38 26.32 35.20 -19.18
CA PRO A 38 26.67 34.48 -20.41
C PRO A 38 28.17 34.15 -20.52
N GLN A 39 29.02 34.78 -19.69
CA GLN A 39 30.45 34.51 -19.63
C GLN A 39 30.92 34.48 -18.17
N VAL A 40 31.76 33.52 -17.80
CA VAL A 40 32.29 33.35 -16.44
C VAL A 40 33.74 32.86 -16.47
N CYS A 41 34.48 32.93 -15.36
CA CYS A 41 35.83 32.35 -15.31
C CYS A 41 35.80 30.81 -15.41
N ALA A 42 36.93 30.19 -15.78
CA ALA A 42 37.03 28.74 -15.97
C ALA A 42 36.59 27.91 -14.75
N ASN A 43 36.89 28.37 -13.53
CA ASN A 43 36.46 27.67 -12.31
C ASN A 43 34.95 27.74 -12.12
N CYS A 44 34.34 28.91 -12.35
CA CYS A 44 32.88 29.06 -12.31
C CYS A 44 32.20 28.20 -13.37
N PHE A 45 32.76 28.16 -14.58
CA PHE A 45 32.25 27.31 -15.66
C PHE A 45 32.30 25.83 -15.27
N ALA A 46 33.43 25.33 -14.75
CA ALA A 46 33.57 23.94 -14.33
C ALA A 46 32.59 23.56 -13.21
N GLN A 47 32.35 24.46 -12.25
CA GLN A 47 31.36 24.25 -11.19
C GLN A 47 29.93 24.17 -11.72
N LEU A 48 29.55 25.07 -12.63
CA LEU A 48 28.23 25.12 -13.26
C LEU A 48 27.99 23.90 -14.16
N ALA A 49 28.96 23.56 -15.02
CA ALA A 49 28.88 22.37 -15.86
C ALA A 49 28.80 21.09 -15.00
N GLY A 50 29.58 21.01 -13.92
CA GLY A 50 29.57 19.90 -12.99
C GLY A 50 28.27 19.75 -12.20
N SER A 51 27.59 20.85 -11.83
CA SER A 51 26.29 20.79 -11.15
C SER A 51 25.18 20.25 -12.08
N VAL A 52 25.15 20.70 -13.33
CA VAL A 52 24.22 20.20 -14.37
C VAL A 52 24.45 18.71 -14.65
N ALA A 53 25.71 18.28 -14.77
CA ALA A 53 26.04 16.88 -14.99
C ALA A 53 25.60 15.97 -13.83
N ARG A 54 25.76 16.42 -12.58
CA ARG A 54 25.26 15.69 -11.40
C ARG A 54 23.73 15.63 -11.38
N GLY A 55 23.05 16.73 -11.68
CA GLY A 55 21.59 16.81 -11.74
C GLY A 55 20.99 15.88 -12.81
N SER A 56 21.58 15.86 -14.01
CA SER A 56 21.10 14.99 -15.09
C SER A 56 21.25 13.50 -14.78
N VAL A 57 22.36 13.10 -14.12
CA VAL A 57 22.57 11.73 -13.64
C VAL A 57 21.54 11.36 -12.57
N LEU A 58 21.23 12.26 -11.63
CA LEU A 58 20.20 12.03 -10.61
C LEU A 58 18.82 11.82 -11.26
N LEU A 59 18.41 12.70 -12.16
CA LEU A 59 17.14 12.59 -12.89
C LEU A 59 17.06 11.32 -13.74
N ALA A 60 18.15 10.92 -14.41
CA ALA A 60 18.20 9.68 -15.17
C ALA A 60 18.04 8.45 -14.25
N ARG A 61 18.66 8.45 -13.06
CA ARG A 61 18.51 7.39 -12.06
C ARG A 61 17.09 7.33 -11.51
N GLU A 62 16.46 8.47 -11.23
CA GLU A 62 15.07 8.53 -10.78
C GLU A 62 14.09 8.03 -11.85
N LYS A 63 14.25 8.48 -13.10
CA LYS A 63 13.47 7.98 -14.24
C LYS A 63 13.64 6.47 -14.42
N ALA A 64 14.85 5.95 -14.34
CA ALA A 64 15.12 4.52 -14.41
C ALA A 64 14.47 3.75 -13.25
N ARG A 65 14.49 4.31 -12.03
CA ARG A 65 13.82 3.73 -10.85
C ARG A 65 12.32 3.66 -11.05
N GLU A 66 11.69 4.73 -11.51
CA GLU A 66 10.23 4.78 -11.76
C GLU A 66 9.82 3.85 -12.91
N GLN A 67 10.60 3.81 -14.01
CA GLN A 67 10.39 2.84 -15.09
C GLN A 67 10.50 1.39 -14.60
N ARG A 68 11.48 1.09 -13.74
CA ARG A 68 11.63 -0.24 -13.14
C ARG A 68 10.42 -0.60 -12.28
N LYS A 69 9.92 0.31 -11.44
CA LYS A 69 8.68 0.10 -10.66
C LYS A 69 7.50 -0.20 -11.57
N LEU A 70 7.34 0.55 -12.67
CA LEU A 70 6.27 0.35 -13.64
C LEU A 70 6.35 -1.03 -14.31
N MET A 71 7.54 -1.46 -14.71
CA MET A 71 7.75 -2.79 -15.30
C MET A 71 7.43 -3.92 -14.32
N LEU A 72 7.91 -3.80 -13.08
CA LEU A 72 7.61 -4.75 -12.01
C LEU A 72 6.10 -4.83 -11.76
N TRP A 73 5.42 -3.68 -11.64
CA TRP A 73 3.96 -3.61 -11.48
C TRP A 73 3.23 -4.34 -12.60
N LYS A 74 3.58 -4.11 -13.87
CA LYS A 74 2.96 -4.79 -15.02
C LYS A 74 3.13 -6.31 -14.97
N SER A 75 4.29 -6.80 -14.53
CA SER A 75 4.61 -8.24 -14.48
C SER A 75 4.00 -8.99 -13.28
N ARG A 76 3.60 -8.29 -12.21
CA ARG A 76 3.23 -8.89 -10.91
C ARG A 76 2.14 -9.95 -10.99
N VAL A 77 1.15 -9.78 -11.86
CA VAL A 77 0.01 -10.72 -12.00
C VAL A 77 0.49 -12.08 -12.53
N GLY A 78 1.54 -12.10 -13.35
CA GLY A 78 2.17 -13.33 -13.82
C GLY A 78 2.72 -14.20 -12.69
N LEU A 79 3.24 -13.58 -11.62
CA LEU A 79 3.74 -14.30 -10.45
C LEU A 79 2.61 -15.02 -9.71
N ILE A 80 1.44 -14.37 -9.56
CA ILE A 80 0.25 -14.98 -8.96
C ILE A 80 -0.27 -16.14 -9.79
N LYS A 81 -0.36 -15.97 -11.12
CA LYS A 81 -0.79 -17.04 -12.02
C LYS A 81 0.14 -18.26 -11.92
N LYS A 82 1.46 -18.01 -11.94
CA LYS A 82 2.47 -19.06 -11.78
C LYS A 82 2.34 -19.77 -10.43
N ALA A 83 2.23 -19.01 -9.33
CA ALA A 83 2.08 -19.58 -7.99
C ALA A 83 0.85 -20.48 -7.88
N ARG A 84 -0.30 -20.06 -8.44
CA ARG A 84 -1.53 -20.85 -8.43
C ARG A 84 -1.45 -22.11 -9.30
N SER A 85 -0.73 -22.08 -10.42
CA SER A 85 -0.44 -23.31 -11.21
C SER A 85 0.35 -24.31 -10.38
N LEU A 86 1.44 -23.84 -9.76
CA LEU A 86 2.30 -24.66 -8.90
C LEU A 86 1.54 -25.24 -7.69
N MET A 87 0.60 -24.49 -7.12
CA MET A 87 -0.32 -25.00 -6.09
C MET A 87 -1.16 -26.18 -6.58
N GLY A 88 -1.67 -26.12 -7.82
CA GLY A 88 -2.41 -27.21 -8.45
C GLY A 88 -1.55 -28.44 -8.73
N GLU A 89 -0.28 -28.23 -9.08
CA GLU A 89 0.75 -29.26 -9.27
C GLU A 89 1.32 -29.80 -7.95
N LYS A 90 0.88 -29.27 -6.80
CA LYS A 90 1.38 -29.59 -5.45
C LYS A 90 2.87 -29.24 -5.23
N ALA A 91 3.45 -28.40 -6.08
CA ALA A 91 4.80 -27.85 -5.96
C ALA A 91 4.83 -26.66 -4.97
N PHE A 92 4.60 -26.97 -3.68
CA PHE A 92 4.34 -25.94 -2.66
C PHE A 92 5.54 -25.02 -2.38
N SER A 93 6.76 -25.56 -2.42
CA SER A 93 7.98 -24.78 -2.18
C SER A 93 8.18 -23.72 -3.26
N GLU A 94 8.01 -24.10 -4.52
CA GLU A 94 8.10 -23.22 -5.69
C GLU A 94 6.96 -22.21 -5.71
N ALA A 95 5.74 -22.64 -5.32
CA ALA A 95 4.60 -21.75 -5.18
C ALA A 95 4.86 -20.66 -4.13
N ALA A 96 5.43 -21.02 -2.97
CA ALA A 96 5.80 -20.05 -1.95
C ALA A 96 6.83 -19.02 -2.48
N VAL A 97 7.85 -19.47 -3.20
CA VAL A 97 8.84 -18.56 -3.83
C VAL A 97 8.17 -17.58 -4.80
N ALA A 98 7.21 -18.05 -5.60
CA ALA A 98 6.47 -17.18 -6.53
C ALA A 98 5.60 -16.15 -5.78
N TYR A 99 4.93 -16.56 -4.71
CA TYR A 99 4.15 -15.67 -3.85
C TYR A 99 5.00 -14.63 -3.13
N GLU A 100 6.16 -15.01 -2.60
CA GLU A 100 7.08 -14.08 -1.95
C GLU A 100 7.70 -13.09 -2.94
N LYS A 101 8.02 -13.54 -4.16
CA LYS A 101 8.44 -12.63 -5.24
C LYS A 101 7.37 -11.60 -5.55
N TYR A 102 6.10 -11.99 -5.55
CA TYR A 102 5.00 -11.06 -5.73
C TYR A 102 4.95 -10.01 -4.61
N LEU A 103 5.04 -10.43 -3.34
CA LEU A 103 5.08 -9.50 -2.20
C LEU A 103 6.29 -8.57 -2.30
N ARG A 104 7.46 -9.09 -2.69
CA ARG A 104 8.67 -8.29 -2.88
C ARG A 104 8.54 -7.25 -3.98
N VAL A 105 7.83 -7.58 -5.06
CA VAL A 105 7.49 -6.61 -6.12
C VAL A 105 6.65 -5.48 -5.55
N LEU A 106 5.63 -5.78 -4.75
CA LEU A 106 4.82 -4.75 -4.11
C LEU A 106 5.64 -3.88 -3.17
N GLU A 107 6.52 -4.46 -2.35
CA GLU A 107 7.42 -3.70 -1.47
C GLU A 107 8.25 -2.68 -2.24
N VAL A 108 8.84 -3.08 -3.37
CA VAL A 108 9.63 -2.17 -4.20
C VAL A 108 8.76 -1.09 -4.84
N VAL A 109 7.56 -1.43 -5.30
CA VAL A 109 6.64 -0.47 -5.95
C VAL A 109 6.10 0.55 -4.95
N PHE A 110 5.85 0.15 -3.70
CA PHE A 110 5.35 1.01 -2.63
C PHE A 110 6.45 1.62 -1.75
N ASP A 111 7.72 1.46 -2.13
CA ASP A 111 8.89 1.87 -1.34
C ASP A 111 8.83 1.40 0.12
N ALA A 112 8.30 0.19 0.34
CA ALA A 112 8.22 -0.47 1.64
C ALA A 112 9.50 -1.27 1.93
N LYS A 113 9.88 -1.35 3.21
CA LYS A 113 10.90 -2.29 3.67
C LYS A 113 10.41 -3.74 3.57
N PRO A 114 11.32 -4.73 3.49
CA PRO A 114 10.95 -6.14 3.50
C PRO A 114 10.05 -6.48 4.70
N GLY A 115 8.89 -7.10 4.44
CA GLY A 115 7.93 -7.48 5.49
C GLY A 115 7.12 -6.33 6.07
N GLU A 116 7.30 -5.08 5.61
CA GLU A 116 6.60 -3.90 6.16
C GLU A 116 5.38 -3.46 5.33
N LEU A 117 4.97 -4.25 4.32
CA LEU A 117 3.72 -3.98 3.58
C LEU A 117 2.54 -3.81 4.54
N SER A 118 1.77 -2.74 4.33
CA SER A 118 0.60 -2.39 5.13
C SER A 118 -0.60 -2.03 4.25
N PRO A 119 -1.85 -2.27 4.70
CA PRO A 119 -3.04 -1.94 3.92
C PRO A 119 -3.16 -0.45 3.56
N GLU A 120 -2.57 0.43 4.36
CA GLU A 120 -2.60 1.88 4.16
C GLU A 120 -1.98 2.31 2.83
N GLN A 121 -1.00 1.56 2.32
CA GLN A 121 -0.32 1.82 1.06
C GLN A 121 -1.21 1.57 -0.17
N PHE A 122 -2.34 0.88 0.01
CA PHE A 122 -3.26 0.49 -1.07
C PHE A 122 -4.56 1.33 -1.10
N LYS A 123 -4.59 2.46 -0.37
CA LYS A 123 -5.77 3.34 -0.22
C LYS A 123 -6.21 4.05 -1.50
N GLU A 124 -5.39 4.09 -2.54
CA GLU A 124 -5.79 4.60 -3.85
C GLU A 124 -6.78 3.64 -4.52
N SER A 125 -7.86 4.17 -5.10
CA SER A 125 -8.97 3.39 -5.67
C SER A 125 -8.51 2.39 -6.74
N ALA A 126 -7.47 2.72 -7.49
CA ALA A 126 -6.87 1.84 -8.50
C ALA A 126 -6.18 0.59 -7.91
N ARG A 127 -5.83 0.61 -6.61
CA ARG A 127 -5.03 -0.43 -5.94
C ARG A 127 -5.82 -1.22 -4.88
N THR A 128 -7.09 -0.87 -4.63
CA THR A 128 -7.93 -1.55 -3.63
C THR A 128 -8.22 -3.01 -3.99
N GLN A 129 -8.27 -3.35 -5.28
CA GLN A 129 -8.39 -4.76 -5.72
C GLN A 129 -7.16 -5.59 -5.32
N GLU A 130 -5.98 -4.97 -5.29
CA GLU A 130 -4.73 -5.63 -4.93
C GLU A 130 -4.71 -6.07 -3.45
N LEU A 131 -5.41 -5.37 -2.55
CA LEU A 131 -5.58 -5.81 -1.15
C LEU A 131 -6.16 -7.23 -1.06
N THR A 132 -7.12 -7.54 -1.94
CA THR A 132 -7.75 -8.86 -2.02
C THR A 132 -6.75 -9.92 -2.49
N VAL A 133 -5.92 -9.57 -3.48
CA VAL A 133 -4.86 -10.45 -3.98
C VAL A 133 -3.85 -10.71 -2.86
N VAL A 134 -3.34 -9.67 -2.19
CA VAL A 134 -2.39 -9.78 -1.08
C VAL A 134 -2.95 -10.63 0.06
N ALA A 135 -4.21 -10.44 0.46
CA ALA A 135 -4.85 -11.29 1.46
C ALA A 135 -4.93 -12.75 1.00
N SER A 136 -5.31 -13.02 -0.25
CA SER A 136 -5.31 -14.39 -0.79
C SER A 136 -3.91 -15.03 -0.80
N VAL A 137 -2.86 -14.24 -1.09
CA VAL A 137 -1.48 -14.70 -1.08
C VAL A 137 -1.03 -15.08 0.32
N TYR A 138 -1.29 -14.24 1.33
CA TYR A 138 -0.93 -14.58 2.71
C TYR A 138 -1.70 -15.79 3.23
N TRP A 139 -2.96 -15.98 2.82
CA TRP A 139 -3.72 -17.19 3.11
C TRP A 139 -3.08 -18.45 2.50
N ASP A 140 -2.60 -18.38 1.26
CA ASP A 140 -1.92 -19.50 0.61
C ASP A 140 -0.57 -19.79 1.27
N LEU A 141 0.22 -18.76 1.54
CA LEU A 141 1.51 -18.89 2.24
C LEU A 141 1.34 -19.49 3.64
N LEU A 142 0.33 -19.07 4.41
CA LEU A 142 0.02 -19.65 5.71
C LEU A 142 -0.17 -21.17 5.60
N ARG A 143 -0.94 -21.63 4.61
CA ARG A 143 -1.19 -23.06 4.38
C ARG A 143 0.05 -23.82 3.90
N ILE A 144 0.85 -23.21 3.03
CA ILE A 144 2.11 -23.81 2.58
C ILE A 144 3.07 -23.97 3.76
N TYR A 145 3.20 -22.96 4.62
CA TYR A 145 4.14 -23.02 5.75
C TYR A 145 3.70 -23.95 6.88
N ASP A 146 2.41 -24.27 6.99
CA ASP A 146 1.94 -25.31 7.91
C ASP A 146 2.43 -26.72 7.54
N THR A 147 2.97 -26.93 6.33
CA THR A 147 3.44 -28.26 5.89
C THR A 147 4.61 -28.80 6.71
N SER A 148 5.43 -27.93 7.32
CA SER A 148 6.62 -28.28 8.09
C SER A 148 6.86 -27.30 9.24
N GLU A 149 7.24 -27.82 10.41
CA GLU A 149 7.56 -27.02 11.60
C GLU A 149 8.72 -26.04 11.38
N LYS A 150 9.64 -26.36 10.45
CA LYS A 150 10.76 -25.49 10.05
C LYS A 150 10.29 -24.11 9.58
N TYR A 151 9.06 -23.99 9.07
CA TYR A 151 8.51 -22.75 8.57
C TYR A 151 7.64 -22.00 9.58
N GLY A 152 7.68 -22.37 10.87
CA GLY A 152 6.86 -21.75 11.92
C GLY A 152 6.91 -20.22 11.95
N ASP A 153 8.11 -19.63 11.91
CA ASP A 153 8.27 -18.17 11.93
C ASP A 153 7.67 -17.51 10.68
N ARG A 154 7.85 -18.13 9.51
CA ARG A 154 7.28 -17.65 8.25
C ARG A 154 5.75 -17.77 8.25
N MET A 155 5.22 -18.85 8.81
CA MET A 155 3.79 -19.05 9.00
C MET A 155 3.20 -17.98 9.92
N GLN A 156 3.88 -17.66 11.02
CA GLN A 156 3.45 -16.63 11.97
C GLN A 156 3.48 -15.23 11.35
N ALA A 157 4.52 -14.91 10.58
CA ALA A 157 4.60 -13.66 9.84
C ALA A 157 3.46 -13.54 8.81
N ALA A 158 3.23 -14.59 8.02
CA ALA A 158 2.14 -14.63 7.03
C ALA A 158 0.77 -14.50 7.69
N SER A 159 0.54 -15.16 8.84
CA SER A 159 -0.74 -15.12 9.53
C SER A 159 -1.02 -13.76 10.16
N SER A 160 0.00 -13.11 10.73
CA SER A 160 -0.08 -11.75 11.26
C SER A 160 -0.41 -10.74 10.16
N LYS A 161 0.23 -10.86 9.01
CA LYS A 161 -0.07 -10.04 7.84
C LYS A 161 -1.45 -10.32 7.27
N LEU A 162 -1.85 -11.59 7.16
CA LEU A 162 -3.20 -11.95 6.72
C LEU A 162 -4.26 -11.25 7.59
N ALA A 163 -4.15 -11.33 8.91
CA ALA A 163 -5.09 -10.67 9.83
C ALA A 163 -5.09 -9.13 9.69
N GLN A 164 -3.96 -8.53 9.32
CA GLN A 164 -3.88 -7.09 9.05
C GLN A 164 -4.64 -6.71 7.77
N PHE A 165 -4.42 -7.45 6.68
CA PHE A 165 -5.01 -7.16 5.37
C PHE A 165 -6.48 -7.56 5.25
N LEU A 166 -6.85 -8.71 5.82
CA LEU A 166 -8.12 -9.38 5.54
C LEU A 166 -9.34 -8.48 5.81
N ARG A 167 -9.29 -7.65 6.85
CA ARG A 167 -10.38 -6.74 7.24
C ARG A 167 -10.76 -5.68 6.19
N PHE A 168 -9.84 -5.38 5.28
CA PHE A 168 -10.02 -4.38 4.23
C PHE A 168 -10.42 -5.03 2.91
N THR A 169 -10.70 -6.34 2.92
CA THR A 169 -11.01 -7.11 1.73
C THR A 169 -12.42 -7.67 1.79
N PRO A 170 -13.12 -7.73 0.65
CA PRO A 170 -14.43 -8.35 0.59
C PRO A 170 -14.41 -9.87 0.83
N ILE A 171 -13.25 -10.51 0.69
CA ILE A 171 -13.10 -11.96 0.87
C ILE A 171 -12.98 -12.38 2.34
N TYR A 172 -13.08 -11.45 3.29
CA TYR A 172 -13.01 -11.74 4.74
C TYR A 172 -13.91 -12.92 5.16
N PRO A 173 -15.22 -12.97 4.83
CA PRO A 173 -16.08 -14.06 5.30
C PRO A 173 -15.67 -15.42 4.76
N ASP A 174 -15.24 -15.48 3.49
CA ASP A 174 -14.80 -16.71 2.84
C ASP A 174 -13.49 -17.24 3.45
N ILE A 175 -12.51 -16.36 3.66
CA ILE A 175 -11.24 -16.74 4.29
C ILE A 175 -11.46 -17.17 5.73
N MET A 176 -12.33 -16.49 6.50
CA MET A 176 -12.61 -16.89 7.88
C MET A 176 -13.28 -18.27 7.96
N ARG A 177 -14.21 -18.59 7.05
CA ARG A 177 -14.81 -19.93 6.95
C ARG A 177 -13.76 -20.99 6.62
N LYS A 178 -12.89 -20.70 5.65
CA LYS A 178 -11.77 -21.58 5.28
C LYS A 178 -10.78 -21.75 6.42
N ALA A 179 -10.51 -20.70 7.18
CA ALA A 179 -9.66 -20.70 8.36
C ALA A 179 -10.22 -21.57 9.48
N GLU A 180 -11.52 -21.46 9.77
CA GLU A 180 -12.17 -22.32 10.74
C GLU A 180 -12.07 -23.80 10.36
N ALA A 181 -12.35 -24.13 9.09
CA ALA A 181 -12.19 -25.49 8.58
C ALA A 181 -10.72 -25.98 8.68
N PHE A 182 -9.77 -25.15 8.27
CA PHE A 182 -8.34 -25.46 8.30
C PHE A 182 -7.80 -25.61 9.74
N SER A 183 -8.36 -24.87 10.71
CA SER A 183 -7.92 -24.95 12.11
C SER A 183 -8.07 -26.34 12.72
N LYS A 184 -8.96 -27.18 12.17
CA LYS A 184 -9.19 -28.56 12.58
C LYS A 184 -8.07 -29.50 12.14
N THR A 185 -7.41 -29.20 11.01
CA THR A 185 -6.42 -30.07 10.37
C THR A 185 -5.00 -29.52 10.37
N CYS A 186 -4.80 -28.24 10.75
CA CYS A 186 -3.49 -27.61 10.77
C CYS A 186 -2.52 -28.29 11.74
N LYS A 187 -1.24 -28.35 11.36
CA LYS A 187 -0.16 -28.88 12.21
C LYS A 187 0.21 -27.89 13.30
N ASN A 188 0.33 -26.60 12.96
CA ASN A 188 0.73 -25.54 13.89
C ASN A 188 -0.49 -24.83 14.51
N LYS A 189 -1.14 -25.51 15.46
CA LYS A 189 -2.31 -24.99 16.19
C LYS A 189 -2.05 -23.66 16.91
N PRO A 190 -0.90 -23.41 17.56
CA PRO A 190 -0.64 -22.12 18.22
C PRO A 190 -0.71 -20.93 17.27
N VAL A 191 -0.06 -21.00 16.11
CA VAL A 191 -0.11 -19.93 15.10
C VAL A 191 -1.53 -19.73 14.58
N MET A 192 -2.26 -20.83 14.34
CA MET A 192 -3.62 -20.75 13.83
C MET A 192 -4.61 -20.16 14.84
N LYS A 193 -4.50 -20.51 16.13
CA LYS A 193 -5.30 -19.90 17.20
C LYS A 193 -5.03 -18.40 17.30
N SER A 194 -3.75 -17.99 17.26
CA SER A 194 -3.35 -16.58 17.27
C SER A 194 -3.90 -15.82 16.06
N PHE A 195 -3.85 -16.43 14.87
CA PHE A 195 -4.47 -15.87 13.67
C PHE A 195 -5.97 -15.67 13.82
N MET A 196 -6.70 -16.71 14.22
CA MET A 196 -8.16 -16.65 14.39
C MET A 196 -8.54 -15.57 15.38
N LYS A 197 -7.84 -15.48 16.52
CA LYS A 197 -8.01 -14.42 17.51
C LYS A 197 -7.74 -13.05 16.89
N ALA A 198 -6.59 -12.84 16.26
CA ALA A 198 -6.23 -11.55 15.68
C ALA A 198 -7.17 -11.11 14.55
N ALA A 199 -7.64 -12.02 13.71
CA ALA A 199 -8.58 -11.74 12.63
C ALA A 199 -10.00 -11.42 13.18
N SER A 200 -10.39 -12.05 14.29
CA SER A 200 -11.70 -11.89 14.93
C SER A 200 -11.77 -10.69 15.87
N GLU A 201 -10.73 -10.41 16.67
CA GLU A 201 -10.62 -9.19 17.50
C GLU A 201 -10.57 -7.93 16.65
N LYS A 202 -10.11 -8.07 15.41
CA LYS A 202 -10.07 -7.03 14.40
C LYS A 202 -11.17 -7.22 13.34
N LYS A 203 -12.34 -7.76 13.74
CA LYS A 203 -13.57 -7.78 12.95
C LYS A 203 -13.72 -6.45 12.22
N GLY A 204 -13.83 -6.48 10.90
CA GLY A 204 -13.98 -5.28 10.07
C GLY A 204 -14.99 -4.33 10.71
N GLY A 205 -14.58 -3.11 11.00
CA GLY A 205 -15.48 -2.07 11.50
C GLY A 205 -16.58 -1.77 10.49
N CYS A 206 -17.77 -1.41 10.95
CA CYS A 206 -18.65 -0.57 10.14
C CYS A 206 -17.97 0.81 10.09
N PHE A 207 -17.23 1.14 9.01
CA PHE A 207 -16.41 2.36 8.92
C PHE A 207 -17.22 3.64 9.16
N ILE A 208 -18.41 3.75 8.56
CA ILE A 208 -19.29 4.91 8.75
C ILE A 208 -19.74 5.00 10.21
N ALA A 209 -20.16 3.88 10.82
CA ALA A 209 -20.61 3.86 12.20
C ALA A 209 -19.46 4.17 13.17
N THR A 210 -18.29 3.59 12.94
CA THR A 210 -17.08 3.83 13.77
C THR A 210 -16.68 5.30 13.75
N SER A 211 -16.70 5.93 12.57
CA SER A 211 -16.44 7.38 12.43
C SER A 211 -17.54 8.22 13.10
N ALA A 212 -18.81 7.86 12.93
CA ALA A 212 -19.94 8.60 13.52
C ALA A 212 -19.96 8.55 15.06
N PHE A 213 -19.66 7.39 15.65
CA PHE A 213 -19.63 7.19 17.10
C PHE A 213 -18.26 7.44 17.74
N ASN A 214 -17.24 7.76 16.95
CA ASN A 214 -15.86 7.97 17.38
C ASN A 214 -15.28 6.80 18.21
N SER A 215 -15.86 5.60 18.09
CA SER A 215 -15.42 4.43 18.83
C SER A 215 -15.82 3.16 18.09
N PRO A 216 -14.87 2.23 17.83
CA PRO A 216 -15.19 0.92 17.29
C PRO A 216 -15.87 0.01 18.33
N ARG A 217 -15.90 0.41 19.61
CA ARG A 217 -16.51 -0.33 20.71
C ARG A 217 -17.87 0.26 21.14
N ALA A 218 -18.42 1.21 20.40
CA ALA A 218 -19.74 1.73 20.69
C ALA A 218 -20.79 0.58 20.57
N PRO A 219 -21.76 0.47 21.48
CA PRO A 219 -22.80 -0.56 21.43
C PRO A 219 -23.51 -0.61 20.07
N GLU A 220 -23.80 0.55 19.48
CA GLU A 220 -24.44 0.64 18.16
C GLU A 220 -23.58 0.04 17.05
N VAL A 221 -22.26 0.21 17.11
CA VAL A 221 -21.31 -0.37 16.14
C VAL A 221 -21.29 -1.89 16.30
N ALA A 222 -21.30 -2.39 17.53
CA ALA A 222 -21.34 -3.81 17.82
C ALA A 222 -22.64 -4.45 17.28
N THR A 223 -23.79 -3.84 17.50
CA THR A 223 -25.09 -4.31 16.96
C THR A 223 -25.09 -4.37 15.43
N LEU A 224 -24.57 -3.33 14.76
CA LEU A 224 -24.48 -3.30 13.29
C LEU A 224 -23.52 -4.35 12.74
N GLN A 225 -22.40 -4.59 13.42
CA GLN A 225 -21.45 -5.65 13.07
C GLN A 225 -22.07 -7.04 13.24
N GLN A 226 -22.80 -7.26 14.34
CA GLN A 226 -23.49 -8.51 14.59
C GLN A 226 -24.54 -8.79 13.51
N TRP A 227 -25.39 -7.81 13.19
CA TRP A 227 -26.39 -7.95 12.13
C TRP A 227 -25.76 -8.24 10.76
N ARG A 228 -24.66 -7.55 10.43
CA ARG A 228 -23.88 -7.83 9.21
C ARG A 228 -23.45 -9.30 9.15
N ASP A 229 -22.88 -9.81 10.24
CA ASP A 229 -22.31 -11.16 10.29
C ASP A 229 -23.41 -12.25 10.36
N GLU A 230 -24.48 -12.03 11.12
CA GLU A 230 -25.50 -13.04 11.38
C GLU A 230 -26.64 -13.04 10.38
N ARG A 231 -26.91 -11.91 9.70
CA ARG A 231 -28.01 -11.81 8.73
C ARG A 231 -27.50 -11.56 7.31
N LEU A 232 -26.64 -10.57 7.09
CA LEU A 232 -26.26 -10.19 5.71
C LEU A 232 -25.31 -11.19 5.07
N SER A 233 -24.28 -11.66 5.78
CA SER A 233 -23.33 -12.58 5.15
C SER A 233 -23.91 -13.95 4.82
N LEU A 234 -25.09 -14.30 5.34
CA LEU A 234 -25.76 -15.56 5.04
C LEU A 234 -26.46 -15.57 3.66
N SER A 235 -26.67 -14.41 3.03
CA SER A 235 -27.39 -14.31 1.76
C SER A 235 -26.52 -13.70 0.66
N LEU A 236 -26.72 -14.13 -0.60
CA LEU A 236 -26.05 -13.54 -1.78
C LEU A 236 -26.25 -12.01 -1.89
N PRO A 237 -27.48 -11.46 -1.79
CA PRO A 237 -27.67 -10.01 -1.82
C PRO A 237 -27.00 -9.31 -0.63
N GLY A 238 -27.03 -9.91 0.57
CA GLY A 238 -26.35 -9.34 1.74
C GLY A 238 -24.82 -9.34 1.60
N GLN A 239 -24.23 -10.36 0.99
CA GLN A 239 -22.81 -10.39 0.66
C GLN A 239 -22.44 -9.30 -0.37
N ALA A 240 -23.27 -9.10 -1.40
CA ALA A 240 -23.08 -8.01 -2.37
C ALA A 240 -23.20 -6.62 -1.73
N PHE A 241 -24.12 -6.45 -0.77
CA PHE A 241 -24.24 -5.23 0.02
C PHE A 241 -22.98 -4.99 0.86
N ILE A 242 -22.51 -6.01 1.60
CA ILE A 242 -21.27 -5.93 2.40
C ILE A 242 -20.11 -5.52 1.51
N TRP A 243 -19.95 -6.18 0.36
CA TRP A 243 -18.89 -5.86 -0.60
C TRP A 243 -18.94 -4.37 -1.03
N THR A 244 -20.13 -3.89 -1.39
CA THR A 244 -20.35 -2.51 -1.82
C THR A 244 -20.09 -1.53 -0.69
N TYR A 245 -20.57 -1.85 0.52
CA TYR A 245 -20.32 -1.07 1.72
C TYR A 245 -18.82 -0.92 1.97
N TYR A 246 -18.05 -2.01 1.95
CA TYR A 246 -16.60 -1.96 2.17
C TYR A 246 -15.85 -1.20 1.08
N ARG A 247 -16.38 -1.19 -0.15
CA ARG A 247 -15.82 -0.43 -1.27
C ARG A 247 -16.04 1.07 -1.13
N VAL A 248 -17.21 1.50 -0.67
CA VAL A 248 -17.64 2.91 -0.69
C VAL A 248 -17.53 3.60 0.67
N SER A 249 -17.61 2.85 1.77
CA SER A 249 -17.60 3.42 3.13
C SER A 249 -16.29 4.09 3.57
N PRO A 250 -15.07 3.68 3.16
CA PRO A 250 -13.84 4.35 3.61
C PRO A 250 -13.70 5.83 3.21
N PRO A 251 -13.97 6.26 1.95
CA PRO A 251 -13.96 7.69 1.62
C PRO A 251 -15.06 8.46 2.35
N ILE A 252 -16.25 7.87 2.54
CA ILE A 252 -17.35 8.50 3.30
C ILE A 252 -16.96 8.70 4.77
N ALA A 253 -16.37 7.69 5.41
CA ALA A 253 -15.91 7.79 6.80
C ALA A 253 -14.84 8.90 6.96
N ARG A 254 -13.89 9.00 6.02
CA ARG A 254 -12.90 10.09 6.01
C ARG A 254 -13.54 11.47 5.84
N PHE A 255 -14.55 11.59 4.97
CA PHE A 255 -15.30 12.82 4.81
C PHE A 255 -16.04 13.20 6.10
N LEU A 256 -16.63 12.21 6.78
CA LEU A 256 -17.31 12.40 8.05
C LEU A 256 -16.36 12.79 9.19
N ASP A 257 -15.14 12.26 9.22
CA ASP A 257 -14.10 12.65 10.18
C ASP A 257 -13.62 14.09 9.97
N LYS A 258 -13.53 14.54 8.72
CA LYS A 258 -13.23 15.94 8.37
C LYS A 258 -14.37 16.91 8.68
N ASN A 259 -15.61 16.41 8.79
CA ASN A 259 -16.81 17.22 9.03
C ASN A 259 -17.55 16.74 10.29
N PRO A 260 -17.03 17.00 11.51
CA PRO A 260 -17.65 16.54 12.75
C PRO A 260 -19.12 16.96 12.94
N ALA A 261 -19.53 18.09 12.35
CA ALA A 261 -20.90 18.60 12.38
C ALA A 261 -21.92 17.63 11.75
N LEU A 262 -21.50 16.73 10.86
CA LEU A 262 -22.38 15.73 10.24
C LEU A 262 -22.55 14.47 11.10
N LYS A 263 -21.66 14.23 12.07
CA LYS A 263 -21.68 13.03 12.93
C LYS A 263 -22.98 12.86 13.74
N PRO A 264 -23.56 13.91 14.36
CA PRO A 264 -24.85 13.79 15.05
C PRO A 264 -25.98 13.29 14.14
N LEU A 265 -26.03 13.77 12.89
CA LEU A 265 -27.04 13.36 11.92
C LEU A 265 -26.89 11.87 11.58
N VAL A 266 -25.66 11.45 11.27
CA VAL A 266 -25.37 10.04 10.96
C VAL A 266 -25.67 9.13 12.16
N ARG A 267 -25.30 9.54 13.38
CA ARG A 267 -25.64 8.80 14.62
C ARG A 267 -27.15 8.62 14.79
N LYS A 268 -27.94 9.67 14.56
CA LYS A 268 -29.40 9.62 14.64
C LYS A 268 -29.99 8.64 13.61
N SER A 269 -29.53 8.70 12.36
CA SER A 269 -29.98 7.79 11.31
C SER A 269 -29.62 6.33 11.61
N LEU A 270 -28.41 6.08 12.11
CA LEU A 270 -27.97 4.72 12.48
C LEU A 270 -28.78 4.17 13.67
N ARG A 271 -29.04 4.98 14.70
CA ARG A 271 -29.89 4.58 15.83
C ARG A 271 -31.31 4.24 15.40
N LEU A 272 -31.92 5.11 14.57
CA LEU A 272 -33.26 4.85 14.03
C LEU A 272 -33.31 3.55 13.22
N PHE A 273 -32.28 3.26 12.44
CA PHE A 273 -32.17 2.01 11.70
C PHE A 273 -32.06 0.80 12.65
N ILE A 274 -31.18 0.87 13.65
CA ILE A 274 -31.04 -0.19 14.67
C ILE A 274 -32.39 -0.46 15.35
N ASP A 275 -33.09 0.60 15.75
CA ASP A 275 -34.33 0.50 16.51
C ASP A 275 -35.48 -0.10 15.71
N ARG A 276 -35.58 0.25 14.43
CA ARG A 276 -36.70 -0.17 13.57
C ARG A 276 -36.45 -1.47 12.82
N ALA A 277 -35.21 -1.71 12.40
CA ALA A 277 -34.89 -2.79 11.47
C ALA A 277 -34.20 -3.99 12.13
N LEU A 278 -33.61 -3.83 13.32
CA LEU A 278 -32.77 -4.87 13.94
C LEU A 278 -33.32 -5.43 15.25
N ARG A 279 -34.33 -4.79 15.86
CA ARG A 279 -34.96 -5.24 17.11
C ARG A 279 -36.20 -6.13 16.91
N HIS A 280 -36.45 -6.60 15.68
CA HIS A 280 -37.48 -7.58 15.30
C HIS A 280 -36.85 -8.68 14.45
#